data_AF-A0A0G4LLJ4-F1
#
_entry.id   AF-A0A0G4LLJ4-F1
#
_cell.length_a   1.000
_cell.length_b   1.000
_cell.length_c   1.000
_cell.angle_alpha   90.00
_cell.angle_beta   90.00
_cell.angle_gamma   90.00
#
_symmetry.space_group_name_H-M   'P 1'
#
loop_
_entity.id
_entity.type
_entity.pdbx_description
1 polymer ?
#
loop_
_entity_poly.entity_id
_entity_poly.type
_entity_poly.pdbx_seq_one_letter_code
_entity_poly.pdbx_strand_id
1 'polypeptide(L)'
;MGEVSRAVDEYYRVRQAQQTKLDRERELKELSDTSGPSGHQKLQVCDVCGAYLSRLDNDRRLADHFYGKMHLGYAQMRKTFDAFPKEMRGRMRAPPMEDDGMGPGGPRGSRGGGGGYRGRGRGGYRGGW
;
A
#
# COMPACT_ATOMS: atom_id res chain seq x y z
N MET A 1 -52.15 32.19 43.19
CA MET A 1 -51.82 32.52 41.78
C MET A 1 -50.41 32.05 41.36
N GLY A 2 -49.40 31.99 42.24
CA GLY A 2 -48.03 31.64 41.84
C GLY A 2 -47.70 30.13 41.71
N GLU A 3 -48.51 29.25 42.26
CA GLU A 3 -48.22 27.79 42.26
C GLU A 3 -48.46 27.15 40.89
N VAL A 4 -49.45 27.62 40.14
CA VAL A 4 -49.74 27.13 38.79
C VAL A 4 -48.61 27.51 37.83
N SER A 5 -48.07 28.73 37.92
CA SER A 5 -46.91 29.16 37.12
C SER A 5 -45.68 28.31 37.40
N ARG A 6 -45.39 28.04 38.68
CA ARG A 6 -44.27 27.18 39.08
C ARG A 6 -44.43 25.75 38.56
N ALA A 7 -45.64 25.20 38.60
CA ALA A 7 -45.92 23.87 38.08
C ALA A 7 -45.70 23.78 36.55
N VAL A 8 -46.06 24.83 35.79
CA VAL A 8 -45.82 24.89 34.35
C VAL A 8 -44.32 24.99 34.04
N ASP A 9 -43.57 25.81 34.77
CA ASP A 9 -42.12 25.95 34.59
C ASP A 9 -41.39 24.63 34.89
N GLU A 10 -41.75 23.94 35.98
CA GLU A 10 -41.20 22.63 36.32
C GLU A 10 -41.60 21.56 35.30
N TYR A 11 -42.84 21.59 34.79
CA TYR A 11 -43.27 20.69 33.71
C TYR A 11 -42.40 20.87 32.44
N TYR A 12 -42.10 22.12 32.06
CA TYR A 12 -41.23 22.39 30.92
C TYR A 12 -39.79 21.90 31.16
N ARG A 13 -39.24 22.09 32.36
CA ARG A 13 -37.91 21.57 32.72
C ARG A 13 -37.84 20.05 32.65
N VAL A 14 -38.83 19.36 33.21
CA VAL A 14 -38.91 17.90 33.16
C VAL A 14 -39.04 17.40 31.73
N ARG A 15 -39.89 18.06 30.91
CA ARG A 15 -40.06 17.67 29.51
C ARG A 15 -38.79 17.88 28.69
N GLN A 16 -38.07 18.98 28.93
CA GLN A 16 -36.78 19.23 28.30
C GLN A 16 -35.73 18.21 28.75
N ALA A 17 -35.68 17.86 30.03
CA ALA A 17 -34.78 16.83 30.56
C ALA A 17 -35.12 15.42 30.02
N GLN A 18 -36.39 15.12 29.79
CA GLN A 18 -36.81 13.88 29.14
C GLN A 18 -36.39 13.83 27.68
N GLN A 19 -36.56 14.94 26.95
CA GLN A 19 -36.12 15.04 25.55
C GLN A 19 -34.61 14.82 25.46
N THR A 20 -33.81 15.53 26.27
CA THR A 20 -32.36 15.37 26.27
C THR A 20 -31.93 13.97 26.71
N LYS A 21 -32.60 13.37 27.69
CA LYS A 21 -32.35 11.98 28.08
C LYS A 21 -32.57 11.02 26.90
N LEU A 22 -33.69 11.13 26.19
CA LEU A 22 -34.01 10.28 25.03
C LEU A 22 -32.98 10.47 23.91
N ASP A 23 -32.56 11.70 23.65
CA ASP A 23 -31.53 12.00 22.65
C ASP A 23 -30.19 11.37 23.04
N ARG A 24 -29.78 11.48 24.31
CA ARG A 24 -28.54 10.84 24.82
C ARG A 24 -28.62 9.32 24.81
N GLU A 25 -29.76 8.74 25.15
CA GLU A 25 -29.98 7.29 25.08
C GLU A 25 -29.88 6.78 23.64
N ARG A 26 -30.40 7.53 22.65
CA ARG A 26 -30.21 7.23 21.23
C ARG A 26 -28.74 7.30 20.82
N GLU A 27 -28.04 8.37 21.17
CA GLU A 27 -26.60 8.52 20.88
C GLU A 27 -25.78 7.36 21.46
N LEU A 28 -26.05 6.98 22.71
CA LEU A 28 -25.38 5.86 23.36
C LEU A 28 -25.67 4.52 22.67
N LYS A 29 -26.91 4.31 22.22
CA LYS A 29 -27.28 3.11 21.48
C LYS A 29 -26.58 3.03 20.12
N GLU A 30 -26.50 4.13 19.39
CA GLU A 30 -25.77 4.21 18.11
C GLU A 30 -24.27 3.91 18.29
N LEU A 31 -23.65 4.45 19.35
CA LEU A 31 -22.26 4.15 19.72
C LEU A 31 -22.05 2.69 20.15
N SER A 32 -23.02 2.13 20.88
CA SER A 32 -23.02 0.74 21.33
C SER A 32 -23.16 -0.23 20.15
N ASP A 33 -24.05 0.05 19.20
CA ASP A 33 -24.26 -0.77 18.00
C ASP A 33 -23.04 -0.70 17.07
N THR A 34 -22.39 0.46 16.98
CA THR A 34 -21.08 0.61 16.32
C THR A 34 -19.99 -0.15 17.06
N SER A 35 -20.17 -0.48 18.34
CA SER A 35 -19.17 -1.11 19.22
C SER A 35 -19.49 -2.50 19.73
N GLY A 36 -20.52 -3.13 19.14
CA GLY A 36 -20.98 -4.46 19.50
C GLY A 36 -19.95 -5.58 19.28
N PRO A 37 -20.33 -6.84 19.60
CA PRO A 37 -19.45 -8.02 19.62
C PRO A 37 -18.81 -8.38 18.27
N SER A 38 -19.17 -7.67 17.19
CA SER A 38 -18.51 -7.70 15.90
C SER A 38 -17.23 -6.86 15.86
N GLY A 39 -16.35 -6.97 16.87
CA GLY A 39 -14.99 -6.44 16.79
C GLY A 39 -14.23 -6.89 15.53
N HIS A 40 -14.66 -8.03 14.95
CA HIS A 40 -14.21 -8.55 13.66
C HIS A 40 -14.57 -7.69 12.43
N GLN A 41 -15.62 -6.86 12.50
CA GLN A 41 -16.04 -5.98 11.40
C GLN A 41 -15.37 -4.60 11.43
N LYS A 42 -14.52 -4.33 12.43
CA LYS A 42 -13.76 -3.07 12.55
C LYS A 42 -12.35 -3.14 11.95
N LEU A 43 -12.03 -4.27 11.32
CA LEU A 43 -10.78 -4.44 10.61
C LEU A 43 -10.90 -3.86 9.20
N GLN A 44 -9.98 -2.98 8.86
CA GLN A 44 -9.74 -2.49 7.52
C GLN A 44 -8.47 -3.14 6.97
N VAL A 45 -8.42 -3.38 5.66
CA VAL A 45 -7.22 -3.88 5.00
C VAL A 45 -6.35 -2.70 4.61
N CYS A 46 -5.05 -2.78 4.85
CA CYS A 46 -4.12 -1.76 4.39
C CYS A 46 -3.91 -1.86 2.87
N ASP A 47 -4.13 -0.77 2.15
CA ASP A 47 -4.01 -0.72 0.70
C ASP A 47 -2.61 -1.01 0.19
N VAL A 48 -1.58 -0.81 1.01
CA VAL A 48 -0.17 -1.01 0.64
C VAL A 48 0.24 -2.47 0.81
N CYS A 49 0.13 -3.01 2.03
CA CYS A 49 0.65 -4.33 2.39
C CYS A 49 -0.41 -5.43 2.54
N GLY A 50 -1.70 -5.10 2.42
CA GLY A 50 -2.79 -6.08 2.46
C GLY A 50 -3.04 -6.71 3.84
N ALA A 51 -2.35 -6.26 4.89
CA ALA A 51 -2.57 -6.74 6.25
C ALA A 51 -3.83 -6.09 6.87
N TYR A 52 -4.53 -6.84 7.72
CA TYR A 52 -5.65 -6.33 8.50
C TYR A 52 -5.17 -5.40 9.61
N LEU A 53 -5.85 -4.26 9.75
CA LEU A 53 -5.60 -3.21 10.74
C LEU A 53 -6.93 -2.83 11.39
N SER A 54 -6.98 -2.61 12.69
CA SER A 54 -8.22 -2.15 13.32
C SER A 54 -8.37 -0.64 13.17
N ARG A 55 -9.57 -0.15 12.86
CA ARG A 55 -9.87 1.30 12.89
C ARG A 55 -9.75 1.92 14.29
N LEU A 56 -9.79 1.08 15.33
CA LEU A 56 -9.68 1.50 16.72
C LEU A 56 -8.27 1.30 17.30
N ASP A 57 -7.29 1.01 16.44
CA ASP A 57 -5.91 0.90 16.91
C ASP A 57 -5.35 2.25 17.32
N ASN A 58 -4.55 2.25 18.40
CA ASN A 58 -3.82 3.42 18.87
C ASN A 58 -2.70 3.79 17.90
N ASP A 59 -2.35 5.07 17.83
CA ASP A 59 -1.30 5.66 16.99
C ASP A 59 0.02 4.89 17.05
N ARG A 60 0.40 4.36 18.23
CA ARG A 60 1.58 3.52 18.37
C ARG A 60 1.53 2.26 17.50
N ARG A 61 0.40 1.53 17.50
CA ARG A 61 0.25 0.31 16.67
C ARG A 61 0.19 0.67 15.18
N LEU A 62 -0.43 1.81 14.85
CA LEU A 62 -0.45 2.32 13.48
C LEU A 62 0.97 2.66 13.01
N ALA A 63 1.79 3.29 13.85
CA ALA A 63 3.19 3.57 13.54
C ALA A 63 3.99 2.27 13.31
N ASP A 64 3.85 1.27 14.18
CA ASP A 64 4.53 -0.02 14.01
C ASP A 64 4.11 -0.73 12.70
N HIS A 65 2.87 -0.52 12.25
CA HIS A 65 2.41 -0.99 10.95
C HIS A 65 3.07 -0.24 9.79
N PHE A 66 3.04 1.10 9.79
CA PHE A 66 3.56 1.92 8.68
C PHE A 66 5.08 1.87 8.53
N TYR A 67 5.80 1.82 9.67
CA TYR A 67 7.25 1.67 9.70
C TYR A 67 7.70 0.19 9.69
N GLY A 68 6.74 -0.73 9.61
CA GLY A 68 7.03 -2.16 9.50
C GLY A 68 7.65 -2.54 8.14
N LYS A 69 8.51 -3.55 8.14
CA LYS A 69 9.19 -4.05 6.92
C LYS A 69 8.21 -4.50 5.84
N MET A 70 7.07 -5.06 6.22
CA MET A 70 6.01 -5.45 5.29
C MET A 70 5.45 -4.22 4.55
N HIS A 71 5.09 -3.17 5.29
CA HIS A 71 4.53 -1.96 4.70
C HIS A 71 5.55 -1.25 3.80
N LEU A 72 6.77 -1.03 4.30
CA LEU A 72 7.85 -0.39 3.54
C LEU A 72 8.26 -1.21 2.31
N GLY A 73 8.33 -2.54 2.43
CA GLY A 73 8.67 -3.43 1.32
C GLY A 73 7.64 -3.37 0.19
N TYR A 74 6.35 -3.49 0.53
CA TYR A 74 5.28 -3.37 -0.48
C TYR A 74 5.17 -1.97 -1.07
N ALA A 75 5.38 -0.92 -0.28
CA ALA A 75 5.43 0.44 -0.78
C ALA A 75 6.54 0.62 -1.83
N GLN A 76 7.73 0.08 -1.58
CA GLN A 76 8.84 0.16 -2.52
C GLN A 76 8.57 -0.65 -3.79
N MET A 77 8.05 -1.88 -3.67
CA MET A 77 7.72 -2.72 -4.82
C MET A 77 6.66 -2.07 -5.73
N ARG A 78 5.64 -1.43 -5.16
CA ARG A 78 4.62 -0.70 -5.94
C ARG A 78 5.23 0.49 -6.67
N LYS A 79 6.08 1.28 -6.00
CA LYS A 79 6.80 2.39 -6.64
C LYS A 79 7.68 1.93 -7.81
N THR A 80 8.42 0.83 -7.64
CA THR A 80 9.26 0.29 -8.72
C THR A 80 8.43 -0.26 -9.86
N PHE A 81 7.29 -0.92 -9.56
CA PHE A 81 6.36 -1.40 -10.58
C PHE A 81 5.80 -0.26 -11.44
N ASP A 82 5.43 0.87 -10.83
CA ASP A 82 4.91 2.04 -11.56
C ASP A 82 5.99 2.77 -12.37
N ALA A 83 7.24 2.75 -11.91
CA ALA A 83 8.39 3.34 -12.61
C ALA A 83 8.88 2.46 -13.77
N PHE A 84 8.81 1.13 -13.63
CA PHE A 84 9.33 0.16 -14.58
C PHE A 84 8.86 0.37 -16.04
N PRO A 85 7.57 0.58 -16.36
CA PRO A 85 7.15 0.78 -17.75
C PRO A 85 7.68 2.08 -18.38
N LYS A 86 7.95 3.11 -17.57
CA LYS A 86 8.55 4.38 -18.05
C LYS A 86 10.03 4.18 -18.37
N GLU A 87 10.75 3.46 -17.51
CA GLU A 87 12.17 3.13 -17.73
C GLU A 87 12.37 2.19 -18.91
N MET A 88 11.51 1.18 -19.07
CA MET A 88 11.58 0.27 -20.22
C MET A 88 11.28 0.98 -21.54
N ARG A 89 10.33 1.92 -21.56
CA ARG A 89 10.05 2.74 -22.75
C ARG A 89 11.18 3.74 -23.05
N GLY A 90 11.85 4.26 -22.03
CA GLY A 90 13.03 5.14 -22.18
C GLY A 90 14.27 4.40 -22.70
N ARG A 91 14.55 3.20 -22.17
CA ARG A 91 15.69 2.37 -22.61
C ARG A 91 15.55 1.83 -24.03
N MET A 92 14.33 1.52 -24.48
CA MET A 92 14.09 1.06 -25.86
C MET A 92 14.26 2.18 -26.91
N ARG A 93 14.25 3.45 -26.48
CA ARG A 93 14.31 4.62 -27.38
C ARG A 93 15.68 5.29 -27.43
N ALA A 94 16.65 4.83 -26.64
CA ALA A 94 18.03 5.27 -26.77
C ALA A 94 18.66 4.53 -27.97
N PRO A 95 19.02 5.22 -29.06
CA PRO A 95 19.78 4.57 -30.14
C PRO A 95 21.12 4.10 -29.58
N PRO A 96 21.66 2.95 -30.05
CA PRO A 96 23.03 2.57 -29.72
C PRO A 96 23.93 3.72 -30.18
N MET A 97 24.74 4.27 -29.26
CA MET A 97 25.77 5.23 -29.66
C MET A 97 26.74 4.50 -30.57
N GLU A 98 26.72 4.86 -31.85
CA GLU A 98 27.71 4.48 -32.84
C GLU A 98 28.99 5.27 -32.51
N ASP A 99 30.03 4.56 -32.08
CA ASP A 99 31.36 5.11 -31.88
C ASP A 99 32.01 5.34 -33.26
N ASP A 100 31.65 6.45 -33.91
CA ASP A 100 32.24 6.90 -35.18
C ASP A 100 33.64 7.49 -34.95
N GLY A 101 34.63 6.60 -34.86
CA GLY A 101 36.06 6.93 -34.76
C GLY A 101 36.89 6.49 -35.97
N MET A 102 36.42 6.71 -37.20
CA MET A 102 37.16 6.38 -38.43
C MET A 102 38.17 7.48 -38.79
N GLY A 103 39.46 7.26 -38.49
CA GLY A 103 40.59 8.02 -39.06
C GLY A 103 41.13 7.36 -40.35
N PRO A 104 41.55 8.12 -41.38
CA PRO A 104 41.87 7.56 -42.70
C PRO A 104 43.32 7.06 -42.77
N GLY A 105 43.55 5.80 -43.16
CA GLY A 105 44.93 5.35 -43.38
C GLY A 105 45.17 3.88 -43.73
N GLY A 106 44.99 3.53 -45.02
CA GLY A 106 45.85 2.55 -45.71
C GLY A 106 45.29 1.13 -45.94
N PRO A 107 45.41 0.55 -47.16
CA PRO A 107 45.04 -0.83 -47.43
C PRO A 107 46.25 -1.75 -47.19
N ARG A 108 46.18 -2.71 -46.27
CA ARG A 108 47.18 -3.80 -46.21
C ARG A 108 46.67 -5.06 -45.50
N GLY A 109 46.41 -6.10 -46.30
CA GLY A 109 46.86 -7.46 -45.99
C GLY A 109 45.80 -8.51 -45.67
N SER A 110 45.48 -9.37 -46.65
CA SER A 110 45.10 -10.76 -46.41
C SER A 110 46.29 -11.57 -45.85
N ARG A 111 46.11 -12.21 -44.70
CA ARG A 111 46.87 -13.37 -44.14
C ARG A 111 46.05 -13.82 -42.92
N GLY A 112 45.40 -14.98 -42.85
CA GLY A 112 45.91 -16.32 -43.10
C GLY A 112 46.26 -16.98 -41.76
N GLY A 113 45.57 -18.07 -41.40
CA GLY A 113 45.84 -18.94 -40.24
C GLY A 113 44.81 -18.73 -39.12
N GLY A 114 44.02 -19.71 -38.69
CA GLY A 114 44.29 -21.15 -38.54
C GLY A 114 44.32 -21.44 -37.04
N GLY A 115 43.39 -22.25 -36.52
CA GLY A 115 43.39 -22.63 -35.10
C GLY A 115 42.07 -23.21 -34.63
N GLY A 116 41.89 -24.51 -34.87
CA GLY A 116 40.75 -25.26 -34.34
C GLY A 116 40.87 -25.53 -32.84
N TYR A 117 39.71 -25.77 -32.22
CA TYR A 117 39.61 -26.70 -31.11
C TYR A 117 38.27 -27.45 -31.18
N ARG A 118 38.40 -28.76 -31.04
CA ARG A 118 37.34 -29.76 -31.05
C ARG A 118 36.50 -29.66 -29.77
N GLY A 119 35.30 -30.22 -29.85
CA GLY A 119 34.27 -30.15 -28.82
C GLY A 119 34.47 -30.97 -27.54
N ARG A 120 33.49 -30.78 -26.66
CA ARG A 120 33.03 -31.63 -25.54
C ARG A 120 31.83 -30.85 -24.96
N GLY A 121 30.61 -31.35 -24.86
CA GLY A 121 30.21 -32.63 -24.31
C GLY A 121 29.63 -32.41 -22.91
N ARG A 122 28.29 -32.58 -22.80
CA ARG A 122 27.57 -33.13 -21.64
C ARG A 122 27.44 -32.26 -20.36
N GLY A 123 26.19 -31.86 -20.06
CA GLY A 123 25.79 -31.36 -18.74
C GLY A 123 24.28 -31.50 -18.54
N GLY A 124 23.81 -32.71 -18.18
CA GLY A 124 22.41 -32.99 -17.91
C GLY A 124 21.98 -32.52 -16.53
N TYR A 125 20.86 -31.79 -16.49
CA TYR A 125 20.17 -31.37 -15.27
C TYR A 125 19.08 -32.41 -14.93
N ARG A 126 19.28 -33.16 -13.84
CA ARG A 126 18.23 -33.93 -13.15
C ARG A 126 17.83 -33.13 -11.92
N GLY A 127 16.57 -32.70 -11.85
CA GLY A 127 15.92 -32.18 -10.64
C GLY A 127 14.61 -32.94 -10.44
N GLY A 128 14.51 -33.67 -9.32
CA GLY A 128 13.35 -34.47 -8.94
C GLY A 128 12.23 -33.62 -8.33
N TRP A 129 11.04 -34.20 -8.37
CA TRP A 129 9.80 -33.72 -7.76
C TRP A 129 9.76 -34.04 -6.26
#